data_AF-R9LUU3-F1
#
_entry.id   AF-R9LUU3-F1
#
_cell.length_a   1.000
_cell.length_b   1.000
_cell.length_c   1.000
_cell.angle_alpha   90.00
_cell.angle_beta   90.00
_cell.angle_gamma   90.00
#
_symmetry.space_group_name_H-M   'P 1'
#
loop_
_entity.id
_entity.type
_entity.pdbx_description
1 polymer ?
#
loop_
_entity_poly.entity_id
_entity_poly.type
_entity_poly.pdbx_seq_one_letter_code
_entity_poly.pdbx_strand_id
1 'polypeptide(L)'
;MRKTLEDLYYGNITPCEQQMTPGSELKRAVERVAKCEEQLMELLNEDGQYVLTRLIRSQHEINSITATENFILGSRLGVRLVAECMDEDDSDIRNGSE
;
A
#
# COMPACT_ATOMS: atom_id res chain seq x y z
N MET A 1 -4.91 -21.65 -7.79
CA MET A 1 -6.05 -21.21 -6.96
C MET A 1 -6.14 -21.93 -5.62
N ARG A 2 -6.13 -23.27 -5.52
CA ARG A 2 -6.28 -23.99 -4.23
C ARG A 2 -5.41 -23.44 -3.09
N LYS A 3 -4.09 -23.34 -3.29
CA LYS A 3 -3.16 -22.79 -2.29
C LYS A 3 -3.53 -21.37 -1.85
N THR A 4 -3.87 -20.48 -2.78
CA THR A 4 -4.27 -19.10 -2.48
C THR A 4 -5.55 -19.05 -1.63
N LEU A 5 -6.52 -19.92 -1.92
CA LEU A 5 -7.77 -20.00 -1.15
C LEU A 5 -7.54 -20.60 0.24
N GLU A 6 -6.63 -21.57 0.36
CA GLU A 6 -6.19 -22.12 1.66
C GLU A 6 -5.47 -21.06 2.48
N ASP A 7 -4.53 -20.33 1.87
CA ASP A 7 -3.80 -19.25 2.52
C ASP A 7 -4.74 -18.11 2.95
N LEU A 8 -5.77 -17.81 2.16
CA LEU A 8 -6.83 -16.89 2.56
C LEU A 8 -7.62 -17.43 3.75
N TYR A 9 -8.06 -18.70 3.68
CA TYR A 9 -8.87 -19.33 4.72
C TYR A 9 -8.16 -19.39 6.08
N TYR A 10 -6.87 -19.70 6.07
CA TYR A 10 -6.06 -19.75 7.29
C TYR A 10 -5.50 -18.39 7.72
N GLY A 11 -5.76 -17.30 6.98
CA GLY A 11 -5.27 -15.97 7.31
C GLY A 11 -3.77 -15.77 7.05
N ASN A 12 -3.16 -16.58 6.17
CA ASN A 12 -1.76 -16.46 5.75
C ASN A 12 -1.54 -15.34 4.73
N ILE A 13 -2.61 -14.79 4.15
CA ILE A 13 -2.52 -13.62 3.27
C ILE A 13 -2.65 -12.37 4.13
N THR A 14 -1.58 -11.58 4.19
CA THR A 14 -1.57 -10.25 4.81
C THR A 14 -1.48 -9.20 3.71
N PRO A 15 -2.60 -8.61 3.25
CA PRO A 15 -2.60 -7.74 2.06
C PRO A 15 -1.84 -6.42 2.27
N CYS A 16 -1.66 -6.03 3.53
CA CYS A 16 -0.90 -4.86 3.93
C CYS A 16 0.59 -5.15 4.17
N GLU A 17 1.04 -6.40 4.02
CA GLU A 17 2.44 -6.75 4.20
C GLU A 17 3.27 -6.20 3.04
N GLN A 18 3.97 -5.10 3.30
CA GLN A 18 4.88 -4.52 2.35
C GLN A 18 6.28 -5.13 2.55
N GLN A 19 6.67 -6.04 1.68
CA GLN A 19 8.01 -6.63 1.73
C GLN A 19 9.08 -5.60 1.37
N MET A 20 9.89 -5.22 2.35
CA MET A 20 11.06 -4.37 2.15
C MET A 20 12.27 -5.24 1.79
N THR A 21 12.32 -5.68 0.53
CA THR A 21 13.43 -6.50 0.06
C THR A 21 14.77 -5.77 0.25
N PRO A 22 15.85 -6.47 0.64
CA PRO A 22 17.17 -5.86 0.78
C PRO A 22 17.60 -5.16 -0.51
N GLY A 23 18.08 -3.92 -0.41
CA GLY A 23 18.50 -3.14 -1.56
C GLY A 23 17.37 -2.46 -2.35
N SER A 24 16.10 -2.67 -1.99
CA SER A 24 14.99 -1.94 -2.61
C SER A 24 15.09 -0.45 -2.37
N GLU A 25 14.62 0.35 -3.34
CA GLU A 25 14.55 1.80 -3.22
C GLU A 25 13.72 2.24 -2.00
N LEU A 26 12.67 1.49 -1.67
CA LEU A 26 11.86 1.71 -0.47
C LEU A 26 12.70 1.55 0.80
N LYS A 27 13.46 0.46 0.93
CA LYS A 27 14.32 0.25 2.09
C LYS A 27 15.36 1.36 2.22
N ARG A 28 16.00 1.75 1.12
CA ARG A 28 16.96 2.87 1.10
C ARG A 28 16.31 4.20 1.47
N ALA A 29 15.07 4.43 1.05
CA ALA A 29 14.31 5.62 1.43
C ALA A 29 14.03 5.64 2.94
N VAL A 30 13.57 4.52 3.51
CA VAL A 30 13.32 4.40 4.96
C VAL A 30 14.61 4.57 5.76
N GLU A 31 15.72 3.97 5.34
CA GLU A 31 17.02 4.16 5.99
C GLU A 31 17.49 5.63 5.96
N ARG A 32 17.21 6.36 4.87
CA ARG A 32 17.50 7.80 4.80
C ARG A 32 16.63 8.61 5.77
N VAL A 33 15.33 8.30 5.83
CA VAL A 33 14.41 8.97 6.77
C VAL A 33 14.82 8.72 8.21
N ALA A 34 15.10 7.48 8.58
CA ALA A 34 15.54 7.12 9.93
C ALA A 34 16.82 7.88 10.35
N LYS A 35 17.82 7.97 9.46
CA LYS A 35 19.04 8.75 9.73
C LYS A 35 18.75 10.24 9.92
N CYS A 36 17.88 10.82 9.09
CA CYS A 36 17.48 12.22 9.25
C CYS A 36 16.71 12.44 10.56
N GLU A 37 15.85 11.52 10.95
CA GLU A 37 15.11 11.57 12.22
C GLU A 37 16.07 11.52 13.42
N GLU A 38 17.04 10.61 13.42
CA GLU A 38 18.08 10.53 14.47
C GLU A 38 18.87 11.83 14.58
N GLN A 39 19.37 12.36 13.45
CA GLN A 39 20.09 13.63 13.43
C GLN A 39 19.22 14.80 13.93
N LEU A 40 17.95 14.82 13.56
CA LEU A 40 17.04 15.88 13.98
C LEU A 40 16.71 15.78 15.48
N MET A 41 16.60 14.57 16.03
CA MET A 41 16.41 14.35 17.46
C MET A 41 17.59 14.90 18.28
N GLU A 42 18.82 14.74 17.82
CA GLU A 42 20.02 15.26 18.49
C GLU A 42 20.11 16.80 18.47
N LEU A 43 19.55 17.45 17.45
CA LEU A 43 19.59 18.90 17.29
C LEU A 43 18.50 19.63 18.09
N LEU A 44 17.44 18.93 18.49
CA LEU A 44 16.29 19.50 19.16
C LEU A 44 16.42 19.40 20.70
N ASN A 45 15.85 20.40 21.38
CA ASN A 45 15.63 20.32 22.83
C ASN A 45 14.45 19.39 23.16
N GLU A 46 14.19 19.15 24.45
CA GLU A 46 13.14 18.22 24.91
C GLU A 46 11.75 18.54 24.34
N ASP A 47 11.34 19.81 24.34
CA ASP A 47 10.06 20.24 23.77
C ASP A 47 10.00 19.97 22.26
N GLY A 48 11.09 20.26 21.55
CA GLY A 48 11.21 19.98 20.11
C GLY A 48 11.14 18.49 19.79
N GLN A 49 11.81 17.64 20.58
CA GLN A 49 11.76 16.18 20.44
C GLN A 49 10.34 15.65 20.70
N TYR A 50 9.62 16.21 21.67
CA TYR A 50 8.22 15.85 21.93
C TYR A 50 7.32 16.19 20.73
N VAL A 51 7.48 17.39 20.17
CA VAL A 51 6.74 17.81 18.96
C VAL A 51 7.09 16.93 17.77
N LEU A 52 8.37 16.62 17.55
CA LEU A 52 8.82 15.75 16.47
C LEU A 52 8.25 14.33 16.59
N THR A 53 8.27 13.76 17.80
CA THR A 53 7.70 12.44 18.07
C THR A 53 6.20 12.41 17.75
N ARG A 54 5.47 13.47 18.13
CA ARG A 54 4.05 13.59 17.78
C ARG A 54 3.83 13.73 16.28
N LEU A 55 4.64 14.53 15.60
CA LEU A 55 4.59 14.69 14.15
C LEU A 55 4.79 13.35 13.44
N ILE A 56 5.84 12.60 13.78
CA ILE A 56 6.16 11.28 13.19
C ILE A 56 5.00 10.31 13.41
N ARG A 57 4.45 10.24 14.63
CA ARG A 57 3.27 9.40 14.92
C ARG A 57 2.07 9.77 14.06
N SER A 58 1.73 11.06 13.97
CA SER A 58 0.63 11.52 13.12
C SER A 58 0.89 11.22 11.64
N GLN A 59 2.13 11.33 11.17
CA GLN A 59 2.47 10.98 9.79
C GLN A 59 2.33 9.48 9.53
N HIS A 60 2.73 8.61 10.47
CA HIS A 60 2.50 7.18 10.36
C HIS A 60 1.02 6.82 10.32
N GLU A 61 0.19 7.49 11.13
CA GLU A 61 -1.26 7.31 11.13
C GLU A 61 -1.86 7.72 9.77
N ILE A 62 -1.50 8.88 9.23
CA ILE A 62 -1.91 9.33 7.89
C ILE A 62 -1.51 8.29 6.84
N ASN A 63 -0.25 7.84 6.86
CA ASN A 63 0.24 6.85 5.92
C ASN A 63 -0.54 5.53 6.00
N SER A 64 -0.88 5.07 7.21
CA SER A 64 -1.68 3.87 7.44
C SER A 64 -3.10 4.01 6.89
N ILE A 65 -3.75 5.15 7.14
CA ILE A 65 -5.08 5.46 6.62
C ILE A 65 -5.04 5.50 5.08
N THR A 66 -4.11 6.26 4.50
CA THR A 66 -3.97 6.37 3.04
C THR A 66 -3.66 5.02 2.39
N ALA A 67 -2.80 4.19 2.98
CA ALA A 67 -2.50 2.85 2.46
C ALA A 67 -3.76 1.96 2.46
N THR A 68 -4.56 2.04 3.52
CA THR A 68 -5.82 1.28 3.63
C THR A 68 -6.84 1.72 2.59
N GLU A 69 -7.03 3.03 2.41
CA GLU A 69 -7.93 3.57 1.40
C GLU A 69 -7.48 3.21 -0.02
N ASN A 70 -6.19 3.31 -0.32
CA ASN A 70 -5.63 2.90 -1.60
C ASN A 70 -5.83 1.40 -1.86
N PHE A 71 -5.68 0.55 -0.84
CA PHE A 71 -5.96 -0.88 -0.96
C PHE A 71 -7.44 -1.15 -1.29
N ILE A 72 -8.37 -0.49 -0.60
CA ILE A 72 -9.81 -0.61 -0.86
C ILE A 72 -10.15 -0.15 -2.28
N LEU A 73 -9.65 1.02 -2.68
CA LEU A 73 -9.86 1.57 -4.02
C LEU A 73 -9.29 0.65 -5.11
N GLY A 74 -8.05 0.20 -4.95
CA GLY A 74 -7.38 -0.71 -5.89
C GLY A 74 -8.10 -2.06 -6.00
N SER A 75 -8.55 -2.63 -4.88
CA SER A 75 -9.30 -3.89 -4.85
C SER A 75 -10.63 -3.76 -5.58
N ARG A 76 -11.39 -2.67 -5.33
CA ARG A 76 -12.65 -2.40 -6.03
C ARG A 76 -12.46 -2.24 -7.53
N LEU A 77 -11.41 -1.51 -7.94
CA LEU A 77 -11.07 -1.36 -9.35
C LEU A 77 -10.69 -2.70 -9.98
N GLY A 78 -9.83 -3.48 -9.32
CA GLY A 78 -9.40 -4.79 -9.80
C GLY A 78 -10.57 -5.75 -10.02
N VAL A 79 -11.51 -5.83 -9.07
CA VAL A 79 -12.72 -6.66 -9.22
C VAL A 79 -13.59 -6.18 -10.38
N ARG A 80 -13.77 -4.86 -10.55
CA ARG A 80 -14.54 -4.31 -11.68
C ARG A 80 -13.92 -4.69 -13.03
N LEU A 81 -12.60 -4.56 -13.15
CA LEU A 81 -11.88 -4.93 -14.39
C LEU A 81 -12.02 -6.42 -14.68
N VAL A 82 -11.87 -7.28 -13.67
CA VAL A 82 -12.03 -8.74 -13.84
C VAL A 82 -13.46 -9.09 -14.26
N ALA A 83 -14.46 -8.49 -13.61
CA ALA A 83 -15.87 -8.74 -13.94
C ALA A 83 -16.18 -8.32 -15.38
N GLU A 84 -15.72 -7.15 -15.81
CA GLU A 84 -15.90 -6.66 -17.18
C GLU A 84 -15.25 -7.59 -18.21
N CYS A 85 -14.03 -8.09 -17.96
CA CYS A 85 -13.36 -9.03 -18.87
C CYS A 85 -14.03 -10.42 -18.94
N MET A 86 -14.91 -10.74 -17.99
CA MET A 86 -15.67 -12.00 -17.97
C MET A 86 -17.08 -11.83 -18.55
N ASP A 87 -17.48 -10.61 -18.89
CA ASP A 87 -18.75 -10.36 -19.57
C ASP A 87 -18.61 -10.80 -21.03
N GLU A 88 -19.40 -11.81 -21.43
CA GLU A 88 -19.38 -12.37 -22.78
C GLU A 88 -20.10 -11.45 -23.79
N ASP A 89 -20.81 -10.40 -23.30
CA ASP A 89 -21.49 -9.38 -24.10
C ASP A 89 -20.54 -8.27 -24.61
N ASP A 90 -19.26 -8.58 -24.87
CA ASP A 90 -18.38 -7.75 -25.70
C ASP A 90 -18.76 -7.94 -27.18
N SER A 91 -20.04 -7.69 -27.50
CA SER A 91 -20.57 -7.85 -28.85
C SER A 91 -19.82 -6.89 -29.77
N ASP A 92 -18.99 -7.47 -30.65
CA ASP A 92 -18.21 -6.78 -31.66
C ASP A 92 -18.98 -5.60 -32.26
N ILE A 93 -18.59 -4.37 -31.89
CA ILE A 93 -19.03 -3.13 -32.56
C ILE A 93 -18.55 -3.10 -34.04
N ARG A 94 -17.87 -4.15 -34.50
CA ARG A 94 -17.37 -4.33 -35.87
C ARG A 94 -18.19 -5.26 -36.75
N ASN A 95 -19.20 -5.96 -36.23
CA ASN A 95 -20.09 -6.77 -37.07
C ASN A 95 -21.34 -5.98 -37.48
N GLY A 96 -21.12 -4.77 -37.99
CA GLY A 96 -22.06 -4.08 -38.88
C GLY A 96 -21.59 -4.25 -40.32
N SER A 97 -21.50 -5.50 -40.77
CA SER A 97 -21.25 -5.86 -42.17
C SER A 97 -22.51 -5.63 -43.02
N GLU A 98 -22.32 -4.82 -44.07
CA GLU A 98 -22.98 -4.79 -45.40
C GLU A 98 -24.51 -4.64 -45.52
#